data_AF-A0A7C4CJZ6-F1
#
_entry.id   AF-A0A7C4CJZ6-F1
#
_cell.length_a   1.000
_cell.length_b   1.000
_cell.length_c   1.000
_cell.angle_alpha   90.00
_cell.angle_beta   90.00
_cell.angle_gamma   90.00
#
_symmetry.space_group_name_H-M   'P 1'
#
loop_
_entity.id
_entity.type
_entity.pdbx_description
1 polymer ?
#
loop_
_entity_poly.entity_id
_entity_poly.type
_entity_poly.pdbx_seq_one_letter_code
_entity_poly.pdbx_strand_id
1 'polypeptide(L)'
;MSAPMKLRDMVKEILSEHDSLLKEWSDVREIVVKAGEKRPKSKEELHEVFGLLSDIYSRVYLFMSKFAVHEIKEEYWIYPDMDERGRLEVTLRLKEDHRRLNLMLDDLRKAIDDYRFMKIEEWELKDRVDAVNNQMHSLLMEHMKIEHEEFAKLM
;
A
#
# COMPACT_ATOMS: atom_id res chain seq x y z
N MET A 1 -4.34 32.52 7.46
CA MET A 1 -3.77 31.40 8.23
C MET A 1 -4.95 30.61 8.78
N SER A 2 -5.12 29.36 8.34
CA SER A 2 -6.13 28.44 8.87
C SER A 2 -5.81 28.13 10.34
N ALA A 3 -6.83 27.97 11.18
CA ALA A 3 -6.63 27.50 12.55
C ALA A 3 -5.95 26.12 12.54
N PRO A 4 -5.02 25.82 13.47
CA PRO A 4 -4.38 24.52 13.54
C PRO A 4 -5.44 23.43 13.76
N MET A 5 -5.36 22.35 12.97
CA MET A 5 -6.27 21.22 13.09
C MET A 5 -6.08 20.53 14.44
N LYS A 6 -7.17 20.16 15.10
CA LYS A 6 -7.10 19.46 16.39
C LYS A 6 -6.67 18.02 16.15
N LEU A 7 -5.81 17.48 17.03
CA LEU A 7 -5.34 16.08 16.98
C LEU A 7 -6.48 15.07 16.76
N ARG A 8 -7.60 15.26 17.45
CA ARG A 8 -8.78 14.40 17.34
C ARG A 8 -9.41 14.39 15.93
N ASP A 9 -9.39 15.53 15.25
CA ASP A 9 -9.92 15.63 13.89
C ASP A 9 -8.96 14.95 12.90
N MET A 10 -7.64 15.08 13.11
CA MET A 10 -6.62 14.35 12.34
C MET A 10 -6.74 12.84 12.51
N VAL A 11 -6.88 12.35 13.74
CA VAL A 11 -7.07 10.92 14.01
C VAL A 11 -8.30 10.37 13.28
N LYS A 12 -9.42 11.10 13.28
CA LYS A 12 -10.63 10.67 12.55
C LYS A 12 -10.41 10.63 11.04
N GLU A 13 -9.70 11.63 10.50
CA GLU A 13 -9.36 11.67 9.08
C GLU A 13 -8.53 10.45 8.70
N ILE A 14 -7.43 10.20 9.41
CA ILE A 14 -6.53 9.05 9.21
C ILE A 14 -7.29 7.71 9.29
N LEU A 15 -8.08 7.50 10.34
CA LEU A 15 -8.86 6.26 10.48
C LEU A 15 -9.88 6.09 9.34
N SER A 16 -10.44 7.18 8.80
CA SER A 16 -11.33 7.10 7.64
C SER A 16 -10.60 6.82 6.33
N GLU A 17 -9.32 7.16 6.23
CA GLU A 17 -8.48 6.86 5.07
C GLU A 17 -8.12 5.36 5.00
N HIS A 18 -8.02 4.69 6.15
CA HIS A 18 -7.69 3.25 6.23
C HIS A 18 -8.65 2.41 5.37
N ASP A 19 -9.96 2.66 5.46
CA ASP A 19 -10.95 1.93 4.66
C ASP A 19 -10.75 2.13 3.15
N SER A 20 -10.39 3.36 2.73
CA SER A 20 -10.11 3.65 1.33
C SER A 20 -8.84 2.95 0.86
N LEU A 21 -7.77 3.01 1.65
CA LEU A 21 -6.49 2.38 1.34
C LEU A 21 -6.63 0.86 1.26
N LEU A 22 -7.31 0.25 2.24
CA LEU A 22 -7.57 -1.19 2.25
C LEU A 22 -8.43 -1.62 1.07
N LYS A 23 -9.45 -0.84 0.69
CA LYS A 23 -10.25 -1.12 -0.50
C LYS A 23 -9.40 -1.04 -1.77
N GLU A 24 -8.61 0.02 -1.93
CA GLU A 24 -7.75 0.19 -3.12
C GLU A 24 -6.73 -0.94 -3.24
N TRP A 25 -6.15 -1.36 -2.13
CA TRP A 25 -5.24 -2.50 -2.08
C TRP A 25 -5.96 -3.81 -2.42
N SER A 26 -7.17 -4.01 -1.90
CA SER A 26 -8.00 -5.17 -2.25
C SER A 26 -8.31 -5.23 -3.74
N ASP A 27 -8.64 -4.09 -4.37
CA ASP A 27 -8.88 -4.02 -5.81
C ASP A 27 -7.61 -4.40 -6.61
N VAL A 28 -6.42 -3.98 -6.18
CA VAL A 28 -5.14 -4.40 -6.78
C VAL A 28 -4.99 -5.92 -6.69
N ARG A 29 -5.21 -6.48 -5.51
CA ARG A 29 -5.11 -7.93 -5.26
C ARG A 29 -6.06 -8.73 -6.15
N GLU A 30 -7.29 -8.27 -6.35
CA GLU A 30 -8.23 -8.93 -7.26
C GLU A 30 -7.74 -8.99 -8.71
N ILE A 31 -7.10 -7.92 -9.19
CA ILE A 31 -6.57 -7.89 -10.56
C ILE A 31 -5.35 -8.78 -10.70
N VAL A 32 -4.47 -8.79 -9.68
CA VAL A 32 -3.31 -9.69 -9.62
C VAL A 32 -3.76 -11.16 -9.68
N VAL A 33 -4.77 -11.53 -8.87
CA VAL A 33 -5.35 -12.88 -8.91
C VAL A 33 -5.90 -13.21 -10.29
N LYS A 34 -6.69 -12.31 -10.91
CA LYS A 34 -7.27 -12.51 -12.24
C LYS A 34 -6.21 -12.67 -13.33
N ALA A 35 -5.16 -11.85 -13.31
CA ALA A 35 -4.04 -11.95 -14.24
C ALA A 35 -3.28 -13.28 -14.09
N GLY A 36 -3.36 -13.91 -12.91
CA GLY A 36 -2.63 -15.13 -12.58
C GLY A 36 -3.36 -16.46 -12.80
N GLU A 37 -4.65 -16.46 -13.16
CA GLU A 37 -5.46 -17.69 -13.19
C GLU A 37 -5.08 -18.66 -14.31
N LYS A 38 -4.63 -18.17 -15.47
CA LYS A 38 -4.30 -19.00 -16.64
C LYS A 38 -3.15 -18.38 -17.44
N ARG A 39 -2.18 -19.21 -17.84
CA ARG A 39 -1.16 -18.82 -18.82
C ARG A 39 -1.83 -18.60 -20.18
N PRO A 40 -1.66 -17.43 -20.82
CA PRO A 40 -2.26 -17.17 -22.13
C PRO A 40 -1.73 -18.16 -23.17
N LYS A 41 -2.66 -18.70 -23.97
CA LYS A 41 -2.42 -19.69 -25.05
C LYS A 41 -2.61 -19.09 -26.44
N SER A 42 -3.20 -17.89 -26.53
CA SER A 42 -3.41 -17.14 -27.77
C SER A 42 -2.86 -15.73 -27.66
N LYS A 43 -2.77 -15.03 -28.81
CA LYS A 43 -2.36 -13.62 -28.84
C LYS A 43 -3.41 -12.70 -28.21
N GLU A 44 -4.67 -13.06 -28.35
CA GLU A 44 -5.81 -12.34 -27.75
C GLU A 44 -5.77 -12.44 -26.23
N GLU A 45 -5.58 -13.65 -25.68
CA GLU A 45 -5.44 -13.87 -24.23
C GLU A 45 -4.22 -13.12 -23.67
N LEU A 46 -3.11 -13.09 -24.41
CA LEU A 46 -1.92 -12.33 -24.03
C LEU A 46 -2.24 -10.82 -23.94
N HIS A 47 -2.95 -10.28 -24.92
CA HIS A 47 -3.35 -8.86 -24.93
C HIS A 47 -4.27 -8.52 -23.74
N GLU A 48 -5.20 -9.39 -23.37
CA GLU A 48 -6.04 -9.21 -22.19
C GLU A 48 -5.21 -9.16 -20.90
N VAL A 49 -4.25 -10.08 -20.73
CA VAL A 49 -3.33 -10.07 -19.57
C VAL A 49 -2.50 -8.78 -19.54
N PHE A 50 -1.99 -8.32 -20.69
CA PHE A 50 -1.29 -7.01 -20.77
C PHE A 50 -2.17 -5.84 -20.31
N GLY A 51 -3.46 -5.84 -20.66
CA GLY A 51 -4.42 -4.84 -20.17
C GLY A 51 -4.53 -4.85 -18.64
N LEU A 52 -4.66 -6.04 -18.03
CA LEU A 52 -4.69 -6.20 -16.58
C LEU A 52 -3.41 -5.72 -15.89
N LEU A 53 -2.25 -5.99 -16.48
CA LEU A 53 -0.95 -5.55 -15.94
C LEU A 53 -0.79 -4.03 -15.98
N SER A 54 -1.27 -3.37 -17.04
CA SER A 54 -1.32 -1.90 -17.13
C SER A 54 -2.25 -1.29 -16.08
N ASP A 55 -3.38 -1.96 -15.79
CA ASP A 55 -4.31 -1.54 -14.75
C ASP A 55 -3.70 -1.70 -13.34
N ILE A 56 -2.98 -2.80 -13.09
CA ILE A 56 -2.21 -3.01 -11.84
C ILE A 56 -1.24 -1.84 -11.63
N TYR A 57 -0.46 -1.48 -12.66
CA TYR A 57 0.49 -0.36 -12.57
C TYR A 57 -0.18 0.94 -12.13
N SER A 58 -1.28 1.31 -12.79
CA SER A 58 -1.98 2.56 -12.52
C SER A 58 -2.56 2.60 -11.11
N ARG A 59 -3.12 1.47 -10.64
CA ARG A 59 -3.70 1.36 -9.30
C ARG A 59 -2.65 1.33 -8.19
N VAL A 60 -1.54 0.63 -8.41
CA VAL A 60 -0.39 0.64 -7.49
C VAL A 60 0.14 2.05 -7.35
N TYR A 61 0.33 2.77 -8.46
CA TYR A 61 0.81 4.17 -8.41
C TYR A 61 -0.15 5.10 -7.66
N LEU A 62 -1.46 4.94 -7.86
CA LEU A 62 -2.47 5.69 -7.12
C LEU A 62 -2.42 5.38 -5.62
N PHE A 63 -2.33 4.09 -5.27
CA PHE A 63 -2.19 3.65 -3.88
C PHE A 63 -0.94 4.25 -3.23
N MET A 64 0.23 4.13 -3.88
CA MET A 64 1.51 4.70 -3.41
C MET A 64 1.38 6.20 -3.10
N SER A 65 0.73 6.94 -3.99
CA SER A 65 0.57 8.38 -3.85
C SER A 65 -0.29 8.75 -2.64
N LYS A 66 -1.37 8.00 -2.39
CA LYS A 66 -2.24 8.23 -1.22
C LYS A 66 -1.59 7.77 0.06
N PHE A 67 -0.95 6.60 0.03
CA PHE A 67 -0.26 6.03 1.17
C PHE A 67 0.87 6.96 1.66
N ALA A 68 1.68 7.51 0.76
CA ALA A 68 2.72 8.48 1.15
C ALA A 68 2.16 9.74 1.84
N VAL A 69 1.00 10.25 1.39
CA VAL A 69 0.34 11.40 2.04
C VAL A 69 -0.20 11.01 3.41
N HIS A 70 -0.72 9.80 3.54
CA HIS A 70 -1.20 9.23 4.79
C HIS A 70 -0.08 9.11 5.83
N GLU A 71 1.04 8.49 5.46
CA GLU A 71 2.23 8.35 6.31
C GLU A 71 2.73 9.72 6.82
N ILE A 72 2.77 10.73 5.94
CA ILE A 72 3.17 12.10 6.31
C ILE A 72 2.23 12.67 7.38
N LYS A 73 0.92 12.46 7.26
CA LYS A 73 -0.03 12.97 8.26
C LYS A 73 0.21 12.31 9.61
N GLU A 74 0.44 11.01 9.65
CA GLU A 74 0.69 10.30 10.90
C GLU A 74 2.01 10.71 11.54
N GLU A 75 3.10 10.73 10.77
CA GLU A 75 4.44 11.01 11.26
C GLU A 75 4.62 12.44 11.77
N TYR A 76 3.91 13.41 11.16
CA TYR A 76 4.01 14.82 11.56
C TYR A 76 2.99 15.25 12.61
N TRP A 77 1.84 14.57 12.71
CA TRP A 77 0.74 15.06 13.55
C TRP A 77 0.33 14.09 14.66
N ILE A 78 0.41 12.78 14.44
CA ILE A 78 -0.08 11.77 15.40
C ILE A 78 1.08 11.19 16.21
N TYR A 79 2.14 10.74 15.54
CA TYR A 79 3.26 10.08 16.20
C TYR A 79 3.98 10.96 17.23
N PRO A 80 4.17 12.28 17.03
CA PRO A 80 4.76 13.12 18.07
C PRO A 80 3.94 13.11 19.37
N ASP A 81 2.60 13.18 19.27
CA ASP A 81 1.69 13.12 20.41
C ASP A 81 1.74 11.74 21.10
N MET A 82 1.90 10.67 20.33
CA MET A 82 2.10 9.31 20.84
C MET A 82 3.43 9.15 21.57
N ASP A 83 4.51 9.70 21.02
CA ASP A 83 5.85 9.68 21.60
C ASP A 83 5.85 10.39 22.97
N GLU A 84 5.21 11.56 23.07
CA GLU A 84 5.03 12.30 24.31
C GLU A 84 4.25 11.51 25.38
N ARG A 85 3.37 10.60 24.96
CA ARG A 85 2.59 9.71 25.83
C ARG A 85 3.32 8.39 26.16
N GLY A 86 4.59 8.27 25.81
CA GLY A 86 5.41 7.10 26.11
C GLY A 86 5.17 5.92 25.17
N ARG A 87 4.73 6.17 23.93
CA ARG A 87 4.52 5.14 22.89
C ARG A 87 5.62 5.08 21.84
N LEU A 88 6.82 5.55 22.18
CA LEU A 88 7.97 5.61 21.26
C LEU A 88 8.29 4.27 20.57
N GLU A 89 8.20 3.14 21.29
CA GLU A 89 8.45 1.83 20.67
C GLU A 89 7.42 1.49 19.58
N VAL A 90 6.17 1.93 19.76
CA VAL A 90 5.10 1.68 18.81
C VAL A 90 5.27 2.57 17.57
N THR A 91 5.55 3.85 17.75
CA THR A 91 5.76 4.77 16.60
C THR A 91 7.00 4.39 15.80
N LEU A 92 8.09 3.93 16.45
CA LEU A 92 9.26 3.41 15.76
C LEU A 92 8.95 2.17 14.94
N ARG A 93 8.14 1.26 15.49
CA ARG A 93 7.65 0.09 14.74
C ARG A 93 6.82 0.51 13.52
N LEU A 94 5.87 1.43 13.70
CA LEU A 94 4.99 1.88 12.60
C LEU A 94 5.79 2.58 11.48
N LYS A 95 6.77 3.42 11.84
CA LYS A 95 7.71 4.02 10.86
C LYS A 95 8.55 2.97 10.12
N GLU A 96 8.94 1.89 10.79
CA GLU A 96 9.62 0.79 10.13
C GLU A 96 8.67 0.02 9.19
N ASP A 97 7.40 -0.12 9.56
CA ASP A 97 6.38 -0.69 8.68
C ASP A 97 6.14 0.20 7.44
N HIS A 98 6.06 1.53 7.59
CA HIS A 98 6.06 2.50 6.47
C HIS A 98 7.24 2.28 5.52
N ARG A 99 8.45 2.19 6.08
CA ARG A 99 9.67 1.96 5.29
C ARG A 99 9.60 0.64 4.51
N ARG A 100 9.11 -0.42 5.13
CA ARG A 100 8.98 -1.75 4.49
C ARG A 100 7.89 -1.76 3.42
N LEU A 101 6.74 -1.12 3.67
CA LEU A 101 5.66 -0.97 2.70
C LEU A 101 6.14 -0.19 1.47
N ASN A 102 6.85 0.92 1.67
CA ASN A 102 7.45 1.70 0.59
C ASN A 102 8.49 0.92 -0.23
N LEU A 103 9.31 0.08 0.41
CA LEU A 103 10.25 -0.80 -0.31
C LEU A 103 9.51 -1.83 -1.18
N MET A 104 8.47 -2.45 -0.65
CA MET A 104 7.65 -3.40 -1.40
C MET A 104 6.94 -2.74 -2.59
N LEU A 105 6.45 -1.52 -2.40
CA LEU A 105 5.87 -0.71 -3.48
C LEU A 105 6.88 -0.37 -4.58
N ASP A 106 8.13 -0.04 -4.21
CA ASP A 106 9.19 0.19 -5.19
C ASP A 106 9.61 -1.10 -5.92
N ASP A 107 9.64 -2.24 -5.24
CA ASP A 107 9.90 -3.54 -5.85
C ASP A 107 8.80 -3.93 -6.84
N LEU A 108 7.54 -3.65 -6.50
CA LEU A 108 6.41 -3.84 -7.41
C LEU A 108 6.52 -2.97 -8.66
N ARG A 109 6.86 -1.68 -8.48
CA ARG A 109 7.11 -0.75 -9.58
C ARG A 109 8.23 -1.24 -10.49
N LYS A 110 9.36 -1.67 -9.91
CA LYS A 110 10.50 -2.22 -10.66
C LYS A 110 10.13 -3.47 -11.45
N ALA A 111 9.36 -4.38 -10.87
CA ALA A 111 8.91 -5.58 -11.57
C ALA A 111 8.09 -5.21 -12.82
N ILE A 112 7.17 -4.25 -12.69
CA ILE A 112 6.35 -3.79 -13.81
C ILE A 112 7.20 -3.08 -14.87
N ASP A 113 8.15 -2.23 -14.46
CA ASP A 113 9.08 -1.57 -15.40
C ASP A 113 9.97 -2.58 -16.12
N ASP A 114 10.51 -3.57 -15.42
CA ASP A 114 11.32 -4.63 -16.02
C ASP A 114 10.54 -5.40 -17.08
N TYR A 115 9.26 -5.69 -16.83
CA TYR A 115 8.39 -6.31 -17.84
C TYR A 115 8.11 -5.38 -19.02
N ARG A 116 7.80 -4.11 -18.75
CA ARG A 116 7.56 -3.09 -19.79
C ARG A 116 8.74 -2.96 -20.75
N PHE A 117 9.96 -3.05 -20.22
CA PHE A 117 11.20 -3.00 -21.01
C PHE A 117 11.70 -4.38 -21.46
N MET A 118 10.86 -5.42 -21.39
CA MET A 118 11.15 -6.79 -21.84
C MET A 118 12.41 -7.40 -21.20
N LYS A 119 12.72 -7.03 -19.95
CA LYS A 119 13.85 -7.59 -19.19
C LYS A 119 13.49 -8.88 -18.47
N ILE A 120 12.20 -9.09 -18.22
CA ILE A 120 11.64 -10.29 -17.59
C ILE A 120 10.46 -10.80 -18.41
N GLU A 121 10.19 -12.08 -18.30
CA GLU A 121 9.04 -12.72 -18.91
C GLU A 121 7.75 -12.49 -18.10
N GLU A 122 6.59 -12.71 -18.71
CA GLU A 122 5.28 -12.55 -18.07
C GLU A 122 5.13 -13.37 -16.78
N TRP A 123 5.63 -14.62 -16.79
CA TRP A 123 5.56 -15.50 -15.62
C TRP A 123 6.42 -15.00 -14.46
N GLU A 124 7.57 -14.38 -14.74
CA GLU A 124 8.43 -13.77 -13.72
C GLU A 124 7.79 -12.54 -13.11
N LEU A 125 7.15 -11.70 -13.95
CA LEU A 125 6.37 -10.57 -13.46
C LEU A 125 5.29 -11.05 -12.51
N LYS A 126 4.51 -12.04 -12.92
CA LYS A 126 3.44 -12.62 -12.11
C LYS A 126 3.98 -13.10 -10.75
N ASP A 127 5.03 -13.91 -10.74
CA ASP A 127 5.60 -14.45 -9.51
C ASP A 127 6.10 -13.34 -8.57
N ARG A 128 6.74 -12.29 -9.10
CA ARG A 128 7.17 -11.13 -8.31
C ARG A 128 6.00 -10.31 -7.76
N VAL A 129 5.01 -10.03 -8.60
CA VAL A 129 3.79 -9.29 -8.22
C VAL A 129 3.03 -10.06 -7.14
N ASP A 130 2.86 -11.37 -7.29
CA ASP A 130 2.20 -12.23 -6.30
C ASP A 130 2.94 -12.24 -4.96
N ALA A 131 4.27 -12.37 -5.00
CA ALA A 131 5.10 -12.39 -3.80
C ALA A 131 4.99 -11.06 -3.02
N VAL A 132 5.15 -9.93 -3.73
CA VAL A 132 5.03 -8.60 -3.12
C VAL A 132 3.62 -8.36 -2.59
N ASN A 133 2.59 -8.74 -3.37
CA ASN A 133 1.20 -8.52 -3.00
C ASN A 133 0.83 -9.26 -1.69
N ASN A 134 1.28 -10.51 -1.53
CA ASN A 134 1.03 -11.28 -0.32
C ASN A 134 1.72 -10.69 0.92
N GLN A 135 2.98 -10.28 0.78
CA GLN A 135 3.74 -9.67 1.87
C GLN A 135 3.13 -8.31 2.28
N MET A 136 2.81 -7.49 1.28
CA MET A 136 2.24 -6.17 1.50
C MET A 136 0.85 -6.23 2.10
N HIS A 137 -0.01 -7.16 1.66
CA HIS A 137 -1.31 -7.37 2.30
C HIS A 137 -1.18 -7.72 3.78
N SER A 138 -0.32 -8.68 4.12
CA SER A 138 -0.11 -9.08 5.51
C SER A 138 0.40 -7.93 6.37
N LEU A 139 1.39 -7.17 5.88
CA LEU A 139 1.97 -6.06 6.62
C LEU A 139 1.00 -4.91 6.78
N LEU A 140 0.30 -4.51 5.71
CA LEU A 140 -0.66 -3.41 5.72
C LEU A 140 -1.82 -3.69 6.70
N MET A 141 -2.36 -4.91 6.71
CA MET A 141 -3.43 -5.28 7.64
C MET A 141 -2.98 -5.24 9.10
N GLU A 142 -1.77 -5.71 9.40
CA GLU A 142 -1.22 -5.66 10.76
C GLU A 142 -0.93 -4.23 11.20
N HIS A 143 -0.31 -3.44 10.33
CA HIS A 143 0.02 -2.03 10.54
C HIS A 143 -1.24 -1.20 10.87
N MET A 144 -2.24 -1.25 9.98
CA MET A 144 -3.52 -0.55 10.14
C MET A 144 -4.27 -0.98 11.40
N LYS A 145 -4.13 -2.25 11.82
CA LYS A 145 -4.72 -2.75 13.07
C LYS A 145 -4.08 -2.08 14.30
N ILE A 146 -2.76 -2.00 14.33
CA ILE A 146 -2.03 -1.35 15.45
C ILE A 146 -2.42 0.11 15.54
N GLU A 147 -2.50 0.80 14.39
CA GLU A 147 -2.91 2.20 14.32
C GLU A 147 -4.34 2.41 14.81
N HIS A 148 -5.30 1.58 14.40
CA HIS A 148 -6.65 1.63 14.95
C HIS A 148 -6.66 1.46 16.48
N GLU A 149 -5.92 0.49 17.00
CA GLU A 149 -5.85 0.22 18.44
C GLU A 149 -5.22 1.37 19.22
N GLU A 150 -4.14 1.98 18.72
CA GLU A 150 -3.46 3.08 19.40
C GLU A 150 -4.16 4.43 19.20
N PHE A 151 -4.60 4.76 17.99
CA PHE A 151 -5.22 6.05 17.69
C PHE A 151 -6.58 6.20 18.36
N ALA A 152 -7.32 5.10 18.56
CA ALA A 152 -8.55 5.12 19.35
C ALA A 152 -8.33 5.61 20.80
N LYS A 153 -7.12 5.46 21.36
CA LYS A 153 -6.75 5.95 22.70
C LYS A 153 -6.45 7.45 22.71
N LEU A 154 -6.34 8.09 21.54
CA LEU A 154 -6.10 9.53 21.37
C LEU A 154 -7.40 10.33 21.15
N MET A 155 -8.52 9.64 20.90
CA MET A 155 -9.85 10.24 20.66
C MET A 155 -10.61 10.64 21.92
#